data_AF-A0A1F2RGZ5-F1
#
_entry.id   AF-A0A1F2RGZ5-F1
#
_cell.length_a   1.000
_cell.length_b   1.000
_cell.length_c   1.000
_cell.angle_alpha   90.00
_cell.angle_beta   90.00
_cell.angle_gamma   90.00
#
_symmetry.space_group_name_H-M   'P 1'
#
loop_
_entity.id
_entity.type
_entity.pdbx_description
1 polymer ?
#
loop_
_entity_poly.entity_id
_entity_poly.type
_entity_poly.pdbx_seq_one_letter_code
_entity_poly.pdbx_strand_id
1 'polypeptide(L)' 'MTGNDKSRHDFKNQLGIIRGFSEILLAEAAAGDPRRDALEEIHKAASAALDLLDRVFPVDAGAPKSPQGA' A
#
# COMPACT_ATOMS: atom_id res chain seq x y z
N MET A 1 -0.21 -16.86 11.30
CA MET A 1 0.40 -15.86 10.41
C MET A 1 1.89 -15.99 10.55
N THR A 2 2.60 -16.24 9.45
CA THR A 2 4.06 -16.27 9.44
C THR A 2 4.60 -14.86 9.74
N GLY A 3 5.86 -14.72 10.16
CA GLY A 3 6.46 -13.40 10.38
C GLY A 3 6.40 -12.50 9.13
N ASN A 4 6.44 -13.10 7.94
CA ASN A 4 6.38 -12.41 6.66
C ASN A 4 4.99 -11.81 6.38
N ASP A 5 3.91 -12.52 6.72
CA ASP A 5 2.52 -12.04 6.55
C ASP A 5 2.26 -10.78 7.38
N LYS A 6 2.78 -10.76 8.61
CA LYS A 6 2.65 -9.63 9.52
C LYS A 6 3.43 -8.42 8.99
N SER A 7 4.69 -8.59 8.60
CA SER A 7 5.49 -7.51 8.05
C SER A 7 4.86 -6.93 6.79
N ARG A 8 4.37 -7.77 5.87
CA ARG A 8 3.66 -7.31 4.66
C ARG A 8 2.42 -6.49 5.01
N HIS A 9 1.60 -6.98 5.94
CA HIS A 9 0.41 -6.26 6.40
C HIS A 9 0.77 -4.87 6.95
N ASP A 10 1.78 -4.82 7.82
CA ASP A 10 2.21 -3.57 8.45
C ASP A 10 2.75 -2.56 7.42
N PHE A 11 3.53 -3.03 6.43
CA PHE A 11 3.98 -2.20 5.31
C PHE A 11 2.81 -1.69 4.47
N LYS A 12 1.87 -2.58 4.11
CA LYS A 12 0.68 -2.21 3.32
C LYS A 12 -0.16 -1.15 4.03
N ASN A 13 -0.31 -1.28 5.35
CA ASN A 13 -1.06 -0.32 6.15
C ASN A 13 -0.39 1.07 6.15
N GLN A 14 0.92 1.14 6.39
CA GLN A 14 1.64 2.43 6.39
C GLN A 14 1.66 3.09 5.00
N LEU A 15 1.91 2.32 3.94
CA LEU A 15 1.88 2.84 2.57
C LEU A 15 0.48 3.31 2.16
N GLY A 16 -0.56 2.60 2.60
CA GLY A 16 -1.95 3.02 2.41
C GLY A 16 -2.26 4.37 3.07
N ILE A 17 -1.79 4.57 4.31
CA ILE A 17 -1.94 5.84 5.04
C ILE A 17 -1.22 6.98 4.30
N ILE A 18 0.05 6.77 3.90
CA ILE A 18 0.83 7.78 3.16
C ILE A 18 0.13 8.14 1.84
N ARG A 19 -0.29 7.13 1.07
CA ARG A 19 -0.99 7.32 -0.20
C ARG A 19 -2.28 8.12 0.02
N GLY A 20 -3.12 7.72 0.98
CA GLY A 20 -4.38 8.39 1.28
C GLY A 20 -4.20 9.86 1.71
N PHE A 21 -3.25 10.15 2.59
CA PHE A 21 -2.98 11.55 2.97
C PHE A 21 -2.45 12.38 1.81
N SER A 22 -1.57 11.82 0.98
CA SER A 22 -1.09 12.53 -0.22
C SER A 22 -2.21 12.82 -1.22
N GLU A 23 -3.18 11.89 -1.36
CA GLU A 23 -4.36 12.05 -2.22
C GLU A 23 -5.28 13.17 -1.71
N ILE A 24 -5.55 13.22 -0.40
CA ILE A 24 -6.32 14.31 0.23
C ILE A 24 -5.62 15.66 0.03
N LEU A 25 -4.31 15.73 0.32
CA LEU A 25 -3.55 16.98 0.18
C LEU A 25 -3.47 17.46 -1.28
N LEU A 26 -3.43 16.55 -2.25
CA LEU A 26 -3.50 16.89 -3.68
C LEU A 26 -4.86 17.43 -4.10
N ALA A 27 -5.94 16.90 -3.51
CA ALA A 27 -7.29 17.39 -3.75
C ALA A 27 -7.52 18.78 -3.15
N GLU A 28 -6.88 19.08 -2.02
CA GLU A 28 -6.95 20.39 -1.34
C GLU A 28 -6.00 21.43 -1.96
N ALA A 29 -4.91 21.00 -2.62
CA ALA A 29 -3.94 21.89 -3.25
C ALA A 29 -4.52 22.54 -4.52
N ALA A 30 -4.73 23.86 -4.49
CA ALA A 30 -5.18 24.64 -5.64
C ALA A 30 -4.22 24.52 -6.85
N ALA A 31 -4.74 24.79 -8.05
CA ALA A 31 -3.91 24.91 -9.25
C ALA A 31 -2.92 26.08 -9.07
N GLY A 32 -1.63 25.75 -8.94
CA GLY A 32 -0.56 26.72 -8.65
C GLY A 32 0.00 26.64 -7.23
N ASP A 33 -0.48 25.75 -6.36
CA ASP A 33 0.17 25.49 -5.08
C ASP A 33 1.59 24.93 -5.33
N PRO A 34 2.66 25.58 -4.84
CA PRO A 34 4.04 25.13 -5.08
C PRO A 34 4.35 23.76 -4.46
N ARG A 35 3.52 23.26 -3.54
CA ARG A 35 3.66 21.93 -2.94
C ARG A 35 3.09 20.83 -3.83
N ARG A 36 2.28 21.16 -4.84
CA ARG A 36 1.54 20.20 -5.64
C ARG A 36 2.46 19.17 -6.28
N ASP A 37 3.55 19.60 -6.91
CA ASP A 37 4.52 18.70 -7.54
C ASP A 37 5.13 17.71 -6.53
N ALA A 38 5.49 18.19 -5.34
CA ALA A 38 6.03 17.33 -4.29
C ALA A 38 4.99 16.33 -3.77
N LEU A 39 3.73 16.76 -3.62
CA LEU A 39 2.63 15.89 -3.21
C LEU A 39 2.32 14.83 -4.27
N GLU A 40 2.42 15.17 -5.56
CA GLU A 40 2.27 14.22 -6.67
C GLU A 40 3.36 13.15 -6.63
N GLU A 41 4.61 13.54 -6.38
CA GLU A 41 5.71 12.58 -6.26
C GLU A 41 5.55 11.66 -5.05
N ILE A 42 5.08 12.17 -3.91
CA ILE A 42 4.77 11.32 -2.73
C ILE A 42 3.67 10.30 -3.08
N HIS A 43 2.59 10.75 -3.71
CA HIS A 43 1.49 9.87 -4.11
C HIS A 43 1.94 8.78 -5.10
N LYS A 44 2.74 9.17 -6.11
CA LYS A 44 3.32 8.22 -7.08
C LYS A 44 4.24 7.20 -6.39
N ALA A 45 5.12 7.65 -5.50
CA ALA A 45 6.04 6.78 -4.77
C ALA A 45 5.29 5.78 -3.88
N ALA A 46 4.28 6.23 -3.14
CA ALA A 46 3.47 5.35 -2.29
C ALA A 46 2.69 4.31 -3.11
N SER A 47 2.15 4.73 -4.27
CA SER A 47 1.45 3.82 -5.20
C SER A 47 2.40 2.76 -5.76
N ALA A 48 3.58 3.17 -6.26
CA ALA A 48 4.59 2.25 -6.79
C ALA A 48 5.12 1.28 -5.72
N ALA A 49 5.22 1.73 -4.46
CA ALA A 49 5.64 0.90 -3.35
C ALA A 49 4.59 -0.18 -3.00
N LEU A 50 3.30 0.15 -3.05
CA LEU A 50 2.22 -0.84 -2.89
C LEU A 50 2.26 -1.89 -4.00
N ASP A 51 2.42 -1.46 -5.25
CA ASP A 51 2.54 -2.37 -6.40
C ASP A 51 3.81 -3.25 -6.32
N LEU A 52 4.90 -2.71 -5.78
CA LEU A 52 6.11 -3.50 -5.52
C LEU A 52 5.89 -4.51 -4.40
N LEU A 53 5.23 -4.11 -3.30
CA LEU A 53 4.95 -4.99 -2.17
C LEU A 53 4.10 -6.19 -2.60
N ASP A 54 3.09 -5.99 -3.43
CA ASP A 54 2.24 -7.07 -3.94
C ASP A 54 2.99 -8.01 -4.92
N ARG A 55 4.02 -7.52 -5.64
CA ARG A 55 4.87 -8.35 -6.51
C ARG A 55 5.91 -9.16 -5.76
N VAL A 56 6.53 -8.57 -4.74
CA VAL A 56 7.65 -9.20 -3.99
C VAL A 56 7.12 -10.12 -2.88
N PHE A 57 5.96 -9.79 -2.32
CA PHE A 57 5.29 -10.57 -1.29
C PHE A 57 3.85 -10.86 -1.72
N PRO A 58 3.65 -11.70 -2.75
CA PRO A 58 2.32 -12.11 -3.16
C PRO A 58 1.63 -12.80 -1.99
N VAL A 59 0.33 -12.55 -1.81
CA VAL A 59 -0.47 -13.31 -0.85
C VAL A 59 -0.43 -14.76 -1.32
N ASP A 60 0.02 -15.68 -0.48
CA ASP A 60 -0.09 -17.11 -0.75
C ASP A 60 -1.56 -17.42 -1.05
N ALA A 61 -1.86 -17.63 -2.34
CA ALA A 61 -3.19 -17.95 -2.82
C ALA A 61 -3.50 -19.41 -2.45
N GLY A 62 -3.85 -19.62 -1.19
CA GLY A 62 -4.44 -20.87 -0.70
C GLY A 62 -3.50 -22.06 -0.65
N ALA A 63 -2.92 -22.33 0.51
CA ALA A 63 -2.88 -23.72 0.93
C ALA A 63 -4.35 -24.17 1.11
N PRO A 64 -4.80 -25.26 0.46
CA PRO A 64 -6.14 -25.77 0.67
C PRO A 64 -6.31 -26.07 2.17
N LYS A 65 -7.35 -25.50 2.79
CA LYS A 65 -7.80 -25.97 4.09
C LYS A 65 -8.21 -27.43 3.91
N SER A 66 -7.35 -28.36 4.33
CA SER A 66 -7.72 -29.77 4.40
C SER A 66 -9.06 -29.87 5.12
N PRO A 67 -10.05 -30.61 4.59
CA PRO A 67 -11.27 -30.86 5.33
C PRO A 67 -10.85 -31.60 6.60
N GLN A 68 -11.16 -31.04 7.77
CA GLN A 68 -11.24 -31.85 8.99
C GLN A 68 -12.36 -32.85 8.73
N GLY A 69 -11.98 -34.04 8.25
CA GLY A 69 -12.86 -35.16 8.01
C GLY A 69 -12.99 -36.01 9.27
N ALA A 70 -14.24 -36.43 9.49
CA ALA A 70 -14.74 -37.56 10.27
C ALA A 70 -14.58 -37.53 11.79
#